data_AF-A0A8S1M124-F1
#
_entry.id   AF-A0A8S1M124-F1
#
_cell.length_a   1.000
_cell.length_b   1.000
_cell.length_c   1.000
_cell.angle_alpha   90.00
_cell.angle_beta   90.00
_cell.angle_gamma   90.00
#
_symmetry.space_group_name_H-M   'P 1'
#
loop_
_entity.id
_entity.type
_entity.pdbx_description
1 polymer ?
#
loop_
_entity_poly.entity_id
_entity_poly.type
_entity_poly.pdbx_seq_one_letter_code
_entity_poly.pdbx_strand_id
1 'polypeptide(L)'
;MKAEEQTEELILCPQGCGRKFNKDSLLKHYKVCKDVFQQKRNAFNSQLKRVGFDYFIENKQKLPQFSPVKTNKMKTEIPTYRSPQVSSKYNQVLNAKKFCKGCLRDFDQKIADEHIQKCLIKNQKNNPFTKNF
;
A
#
# COMPACT_ATOMS: atom_id res chain seq x y z
N MET A 1 -0.89 46.11 -6.25
CA MET A 1 -2.05 45.26 -6.60
C MET A 1 -2.27 44.33 -5.41
N LYS A 2 -3.32 44.57 -4.61
CA LYS A 2 -3.60 43.77 -3.40
C LYS A 2 -4.25 42.46 -3.84
N ALA A 3 -3.63 41.34 -3.51
CA ALA A 3 -4.26 40.03 -3.61
C ALA A 3 -5.41 40.01 -2.60
N GLU A 4 -6.65 39.89 -3.10
CA GLU A 4 -7.82 39.69 -2.27
C GLU A 4 -7.73 38.30 -1.66
N GLU A 5 -7.47 38.27 -0.35
CA GLU A 5 -7.47 37.09 0.48
C GLU A 5 -8.90 36.57 0.62
N GLN A 6 -9.31 35.68 -0.28
CA GLN A 6 -10.58 34.98 -0.18
C GLN A 6 -10.49 33.95 0.95
N THR A 7 -10.80 34.40 2.16
CA THR A 7 -11.04 33.53 3.32
C THR A 7 -12.40 32.84 3.14
N GLU A 8 -12.45 31.82 2.28
CA GLU A 8 -13.65 30.98 2.17
C GLU A 8 -14.01 30.41 3.55
N GLU A 9 -15.20 30.74 4.04
CA GLU A 9 -15.70 30.25 5.33
C GLU A 9 -15.78 28.71 5.32
N LEU A 10 -14.94 28.08 6.14
CA LEU A 10 -14.90 26.63 6.29
C LEU A 10 -15.98 26.16 7.28
N ILE A 11 -16.97 25.44 6.77
CA ILE A 11 -18.12 24.92 7.50
C ILE A 11 -17.77 23.54 8.07
N LEU A 12 -18.09 23.32 9.35
CA LEU A 12 -17.90 22.03 10.02
C LEU A 12 -18.89 20.98 9.48
N CYS A 13 -18.42 19.74 9.31
CA CYS A 13 -19.30 18.66 8.89
C CYS A 13 -20.38 18.35 9.94
N PRO A 14 -21.68 18.35 9.57
CA PRO A 14 -22.78 18.09 10.49
C PRO A 14 -22.86 16.62 10.95
N GLN A 15 -22.23 15.69 10.22
CA GLN A 15 -22.14 14.27 10.59
C GLN A 15 -21.13 14.02 11.72
N GLY A 16 -20.53 15.05 12.33
CA GLY A 16 -19.67 14.86 13.51
C GLY A 16 -18.33 14.20 13.24
N CYS A 17 -17.82 14.20 11.99
CA CYS A 17 -16.47 13.71 11.69
C CYS A 17 -15.35 14.69 12.09
N GLY A 18 -15.72 15.90 12.52
CA GLY A 18 -14.80 16.94 13.01
C GLY A 18 -14.03 17.70 11.92
N ARG A 19 -14.27 17.44 10.63
CA ARG A 19 -13.59 18.11 9.52
C ARG A 19 -14.37 19.34 9.04
N LYS A 20 -13.66 20.38 8.59
CA LYS A 20 -14.25 21.61 8.00
C LYS A 20 -14.00 21.66 6.49
N PHE A 21 -14.97 22.16 5.74
CA PHE A 21 -14.96 22.18 4.27
C PHE A 21 -15.55 23.48 3.74
N ASN A 22 -15.16 23.89 2.53
CA ASN A 22 -15.93 24.89 1.79
C ASN A 22 -17.28 24.31 1.33
N LYS A 23 -18.20 25.17 0.90
CA LYS A 23 -19.60 24.82 0.61
C LYS A 23 -19.72 23.67 -0.40
N ASP A 24 -18.95 23.71 -1.48
CA ASP A 24 -19.01 22.70 -2.55
C ASP A 24 -18.43 21.35 -2.12
N SER A 25 -17.34 21.36 -1.37
CA SER A 25 -16.71 20.13 -0.88
C SER A 25 -17.54 19.48 0.22
N LEU A 26 -18.27 20.27 1.02
CA LEU A 26 -19.16 19.77 2.07
C LEU A 26 -20.26 18.86 1.51
N LEU A 27 -20.86 19.23 0.38
CA LEU A 27 -21.90 18.43 -0.28
C LEU A 27 -21.41 17.05 -0.72
N LYS A 28 -20.19 16.99 -1.26
CA LYS A 28 -19.53 15.72 -1.65
C LYS A 28 -19.14 14.93 -0.42
N HIS A 29 -18.56 15.59 0.57
CA HIS A 29 -18.14 14.99 1.82
C HIS A 29 -19.32 14.36 2.57
N TYR A 30 -20.46 15.04 2.65
CA TYR A 30 -21.64 14.56 3.38
C TYR A 30 -22.08 13.16 2.93
N LYS A 31 -22.03 12.89 1.61
CA LYS A 31 -22.39 11.58 1.03
C LYS A 31 -21.51 10.44 1.54
N VAL A 32 -20.19 10.68 1.64
CA VAL A 32 -19.22 9.64 2.02
C VAL A 32 -18.93 9.61 3.52
N CYS A 33 -19.17 10.71 4.22
CA CYS A 33 -18.83 10.85 5.62
C CYS A 33 -19.56 9.83 6.48
N LYS A 34 -20.85 9.59 6.20
CA LYS A 34 -21.66 8.61 6.91
C LYS A 34 -21.09 7.20 6.77
N ASP A 35 -20.73 6.80 5.56
CA ASP A 35 -20.26 5.45 5.28
C ASP A 35 -18.87 5.18 5.87
N VAL A 36 -17.98 6.19 5.87
CA VAL A 36 -16.59 6.01 6.33
C VAL A 36 -16.44 6.20 7.84
N PHE A 37 -17.10 7.21 8.41
CA PHE A 37 -16.84 7.64 9.78
C PHE A 37 -17.94 7.26 10.77
N GLN A 38 -19.20 7.13 10.33
CA GLN A 38 -20.29 6.76 11.23
C GLN A 38 -20.58 5.27 11.26
N GLN A 39 -20.18 4.50 10.24
CA GLN A 39 -20.34 3.05 10.26
C GLN A 39 -19.23 2.39 11.07
N LYS A 40 -19.62 1.60 12.09
CA LYS A 40 -18.69 0.72 12.80
C LYS A 40 -18.24 -0.39 11.86
N ARG A 41 -16.98 -0.34 11.43
CA ARG A 41 -16.39 -1.41 10.61
C ARG A 41 -16.32 -2.71 11.42
N ASN A 42 -16.53 -3.84 10.74
CA ASN A 42 -16.30 -5.16 11.32
C ASN A 42 -14.84 -5.28 11.77
N ALA A 43 -14.60 -5.89 12.93
CA ALA A 43 -13.26 -6.10 13.43
C ALA A 43 -12.45 -6.95 12.44
N PHE A 44 -11.27 -6.44 12.06
CA PHE A 44 -10.36 -7.18 11.20
C PHE A 44 -9.68 -8.28 12.01
N ASN A 45 -10.02 -9.54 11.72
CA ASN A 45 -9.39 -10.69 12.36
C ASN A 45 -8.13 -11.09 11.58
N SER A 46 -6.95 -10.76 12.14
CA SER A 46 -5.67 -11.03 11.48
C SER A 46 -5.34 -12.52 11.38
N GLN A 47 -5.75 -13.33 12.36
CA GLN A 47 -5.56 -14.78 12.35
C GLN A 47 -6.31 -15.41 11.17
N LEU A 48 -7.59 -15.07 10.99
CA LEU A 48 -8.40 -15.55 9.85
C LEU A 48 -7.85 -15.13 8.49
N LYS A 49 -7.00 -14.10 8.41
CA LYS A 49 -6.35 -13.70 7.15
C LYS A 49 -5.01 -14.40 6.89
N ARG A 50 -4.45 -15.07 7.90
CA ARG A 50 -3.19 -15.84 7.78
C ARG A 50 -3.42 -17.33 7.54
N VAL A 51 -4.60 -17.84 7.84
CA VAL A 51 -4.93 -19.25 7.57
C VAL A 51 -4.84 -19.54 6.07
N GLY A 52 -4.32 -20.74 5.74
CA GLY A 52 -4.21 -21.20 4.36
C GLY A 52 -5.55 -21.58 3.76
N PHE A 53 -5.55 -21.84 2.45
CA PHE A 53 -6.74 -22.20 1.67
C PHE A 53 -7.52 -23.38 2.28
N ASP A 54 -6.82 -24.38 2.80
CA ASP A 54 -7.40 -25.61 3.33
C ASP A 54 -8.32 -25.35 4.53
N TYR A 55 -7.91 -24.46 5.45
CA TYR A 55 -8.74 -24.04 6.58
C TYR A 55 -10.06 -23.39 6.15
N PHE A 56 -10.05 -22.65 5.03
CA PHE A 56 -11.27 -22.03 4.48
C PHE A 56 -12.23 -23.05 3.88
N ILE A 57 -11.72 -24.12 3.26
CA ILE A 57 -12.55 -25.17 2.67
C ILE A 57 -13.30 -25.92 3.77
N GLU A 58 -12.60 -26.28 4.85
CA GLU A 58 -13.16 -27.05 5.96
C GLU A 58 -14.16 -26.23 6.80
N ASN A 59 -13.96 -24.91 6.93
CA ASN A 59 -14.75 -24.06 7.83
C ASN A 59 -15.73 -23.11 7.11
N LYS A 60 -15.97 -23.31 5.81
CA LYS A 60 -16.79 -22.42 4.95
C LYS A 60 -18.15 -22.04 5.55
N GLN A 61 -18.78 -22.95 6.29
CA GLN A 61 -20.10 -22.75 6.90
C GLN A 61 -20.08 -21.89 8.18
N LYS A 62 -18.94 -21.80 8.87
CA LYS A 62 -18.77 -21.03 10.13
C LYS A 62 -18.15 -19.65 9.91
N LEU A 63 -17.75 -19.32 8.69
CA LEU A 63 -17.18 -18.02 8.38
C LEU A 63 -18.28 -16.95 8.35
N PRO A 64 -18.01 -15.75 8.88
CA PRO A 64 -18.93 -14.63 8.77
C PRO A 64 -19.19 -14.35 7.28
N GLN A 65 -20.46 -14.41 6.89
CA GLN A 65 -20.91 -14.13 5.53
C GLN A 65 -20.68 -12.63 5.25
N PHE A 66 -19.54 -12.29 4.66
CA PHE A 66 -19.32 -10.94 4.17
C PHE A 66 -20.17 -10.77 2.91
N SER A 67 -21.09 -9.81 2.94
CA SER A 67 -21.81 -9.42 1.73
C SER A 67 -20.79 -9.03 0.65
N PRO A 68 -21.01 -9.43 -0.62
CA PRO A 68 -20.11 -9.07 -1.68
C PRO A 68 -20.02 -7.54 -1.72
N VAL A 69 -18.81 -7.02 -1.56
CA VAL A 69 -18.55 -5.59 -1.70
C VAL A 69 -19.07 -5.17 -3.07
N LYS A 70 -19.95 -4.16 -3.11
CA LYS A 70 -20.36 -3.52 -4.37
C LYS A 70 -19.11 -2.88 -4.96
N THR A 71 -18.37 -3.62 -5.76
CA THR A 71 -17.23 -3.09 -6.49
C THR A 71 -17.78 -2.26 -7.64
N ASN A 72 -17.44 -0.97 -7.65
CA ASN A 72 -17.47 -0.23 -8.89
C ASN A 72 -16.45 -0.92 -9.80
N LYS A 73 -16.91 -1.61 -10.84
CA LYS A 73 -16.05 -2.17 -11.87
C LYS A 73 -15.25 -1.01 -12.46
N MET A 74 -14.00 -0.86 -12.04
CA MET A 74 -13.04 -0.01 -12.73
C MET A 74 -13.00 -0.51 -14.17
N LYS A 75 -13.18 0.38 -15.16
CA LYS A 75 -12.94 0.03 -16.56
C LYS A 75 -11.49 -0.43 -16.67
N THR A 76 -11.28 -1.74 -16.75
CA THR A 76 -9.99 -2.34 -17.11
C THR A 76 -9.80 -2.28 -18.62
N GLU A 77 -10.07 -1.11 -19.21
CA GLU A 77 -9.54 -0.81 -20.53
C GLU A 77 -8.07 -0.50 -20.27
N ILE A 78 -7.24 -1.56 -20.27
CA ILE A 78 -5.79 -1.42 -20.29
C ILE A 78 -5.54 -0.64 -21.58
N PRO A 79 -5.05 0.62 -21.54
CA PRO A 79 -4.60 1.27 -22.76
C PRO A 79 -3.57 0.32 -23.37
N THR A 80 -3.64 0.05 -24.67
CA THR A 80 -2.63 -0.75 -25.35
C THR A 80 -1.30 0.00 -25.26
N TYR A 81 -0.60 -0.16 -24.15
CA TYR A 81 0.70 0.42 -23.94
C TYR A 81 1.60 -0.26 -24.95
N ARG A 82 1.94 0.49 -26.01
CA ARG A 82 2.89 0.03 -27.00
C ARG A 82 4.23 -0.02 -26.27
N SER A 83 4.61 -1.22 -25.81
CA SER A 83 5.90 -1.44 -25.19
C SER A 83 6.98 -0.83 -26.08
N PRO A 84 7.82 0.08 -25.56
CA PRO A 84 8.95 0.59 -26.31
C PRO A 84 9.77 -0.60 -26.80
N GLN A 85 9.98 -0.70 -28.12
CA GLN A 85 10.84 -1.73 -28.70
C GLN A 85 12.29 -1.36 -28.36
N VAL A 86 12.72 -1.72 -27.14
CA VAL A 86 14.10 -1.48 -26.69
C VAL A 86 15.02 -2.45 -27.41
N SER A 87 16.09 -1.93 -28.01
CA SER A 87 17.08 -2.76 -28.71
C SER A 87 17.60 -3.90 -27.84
N SER A 88 17.88 -5.06 -28.43
CA SER A 88 18.36 -6.29 -27.77
C SER A 88 19.53 -6.06 -26.79
N LYS A 89 20.40 -5.07 -27.08
CA LYS A 89 21.52 -4.67 -26.22
C LYS A 89 21.08 -4.08 -24.88
N TYR A 90 19.88 -3.52 -24.79
CA TYR A 90 19.33 -2.89 -23.59
C TYR A 90 18.64 -3.88 -22.63
N ASN A 91 18.11 -5.01 -23.14
CA ASN A 91 17.49 -6.06 -22.32
C ASN A 91 18.52 -6.86 -21.48
N GLN A 92 19.78 -6.92 -21.94
CA GLN A 92 20.88 -7.52 -21.17
C GLN A 92 21.26 -6.70 -19.93
N VAL A 93 20.95 -5.39 -19.91
CA VAL A 93 21.26 -4.47 -18.82
C VAL A 93 20.17 -4.45 -17.74
N LEU A 94 18.93 -4.83 -18.09
CA LEU A 94 17.78 -4.78 -17.17
C LEU A 94 17.63 -6.01 -16.26
N ASN A 95 18.33 -7.12 -16.53
CA ASN A 95 18.02 -8.42 -15.92
C ASN A 95 19.13 -9.08 -15.09
N ALA A 96 20.22 -8.39 -14.77
CA ALA A 96 21.17 -8.91 -13.78
C ALA A 96 20.79 -8.45 -12.38
N LYS A 97 19.78 -9.09 -11.77
CA LYS A 97 19.51 -8.95 -10.34
C LYS A 97 20.51 -9.78 -9.55
N LYS A 98 21.06 -9.21 -8.48
CA LYS A 98 21.98 -9.88 -7.56
C LYS A 98 21.29 -10.07 -6.22
N PHE A 99 21.33 -11.30 -5.73
CA PHE A 99 20.75 -11.69 -4.45
C PHE A 99 21.75 -11.47 -3.30
N CYS A 100 21.31 -10.78 -2.24
CA CYS A 100 22.11 -10.59 -1.03
C CYS A 100 21.86 -11.73 -0.01
N LYS A 101 22.87 -12.57 0.25
CA LYS A 101 22.80 -13.64 1.26
C LYS A 101 22.64 -13.14 2.71
N GLY A 102 22.94 -11.86 2.96
CA GLY A 102 22.87 -11.27 4.30
C GLY A 102 21.47 -10.81 4.72
N CYS A 103 20.64 -10.34 3.79
CA CYS A 103 19.27 -9.88 4.08
C CYS A 103 18.20 -10.53 3.20
N LEU A 104 18.58 -11.48 2.35
CA LEU A 104 17.71 -12.27 1.48
C LEU A 104 16.85 -11.43 0.52
N ARG A 105 17.39 -10.31 0.03
CA ARG A 105 16.74 -9.42 -0.93
C ARG A 105 17.51 -9.35 -2.24
N ASP A 106 16.76 -9.09 -3.32
CA ASP A 106 17.30 -8.85 -4.65
C ASP A 106 17.50 -7.36 -4.92
N PHE A 107 18.63 -7.04 -5.54
CA PHE A 107 18.99 -5.68 -5.93
C PHE A 107 19.45 -5.65 -7.38
N ASP A 108 19.28 -4.49 -8.02
CA ASP A 108 19.88 -4.25 -9.33
C ASP A 108 21.40 -4.31 -9.21
N GLN A 109 22.07 -4.89 -10.21
CA GLN A 109 23.53 -5.10 -10.24
C GLN A 109 24.35 -3.91 -9.70
N LYS A 110 23.98 -2.68 -10.12
CA LYS A 110 24.68 -1.44 -9.75
C LYS A 110 24.60 -1.11 -8.26
N ILE A 111 23.49 -1.48 -7.62
CA ILE A 111 23.21 -1.20 -6.21
C ILE A 111 23.60 -2.39 -5.33
N ALA A 112 23.57 -3.60 -5.90
CA ALA A 112 23.80 -4.84 -5.18
C ALA A 112 25.18 -4.88 -4.52
N ASP A 113 26.23 -4.39 -5.19
CA ASP A 113 27.59 -4.44 -4.63
C ASP A 113 27.72 -3.53 -3.40
N GLU A 114 27.23 -2.28 -3.49
CA GLU A 114 27.20 -1.37 -2.34
C GLU A 114 26.33 -1.91 -1.19
N HIS A 115 25.17 -2.48 -1.54
CA HIS A 115 24.27 -3.10 -0.58
C HIS A 115 24.94 -4.28 0.14
N ILE A 116 25.56 -5.21 -0.59
CA ILE A 116 26.19 -6.41 -0.02
C ILE A 116 27.30 -6.01 0.96
N GLN A 117 28.15 -5.04 0.60
CA GLN A 117 29.21 -4.56 1.48
C GLN A 117 28.66 -3.98 2.79
N LYS A 118 27.69 -3.04 2.69
CA LYS A 118 27.07 -2.44 3.88
C LYS A 118 26.27 -3.45 4.71
N CYS A 119 25.63 -4.42 4.05
CA CYS A 119 24.82 -5.44 4.69
C CYS A 119 25.67 -6.43 5.51
N LEU A 120 26.82 -6.86 4.99
CA LEU A 120 27.76 -7.73 5.71
C LEU A 120 28.28 -7.05 6.98
N ILE A 121 28.69 -5.78 6.90
CA ILE A 121 29.17 -5.00 8.04
C ILE A 121 28.07 -4.84 9.09
N LYS A 122 26.83 -4.59 8.66
CA LYS A 122 25.69 -4.44 9.57
C LYS A 122 25.30 -5.76 10.24
N ASN A 123 25.40 -6.89 9.53
CA ASN A 123 25.14 -8.21 10.10
C ASN A 123 26.20 -8.63 11.12
N GLN A 124 27.47 -8.25 10.93
CA GLN A 124 28.53 -8.48 11.93
C GLN A 124 28.31 -7.67 13.22
N LYS A 125 27.87 -6.41 13.12
CA LYS A 125 27.58 -5.56 14.30
C LYS A 125 26.33 -5.98 15.08
N ASN A 126 25.39 -6.67 14.42
CA ASN A 126 24.15 -7.16 15.02
C ASN A 126 24.19 -8.67 15.33
N ASN A 127 25.34 -9.34 15.18
CA ASN A 127 25.50 -10.74 15.57
C ASN A 127 25.63 -10.82 17.10
N PRO A 128 24.69 -11.46 17.82
CA PRO A 128 24.72 -11.56 19.28
C PRO A 128 25.91 -12.38 19.82
N PHE A 129 26.65 -13.08 18.96
CA PHE A 129 27.81 -13.91 19.33
C PHE A 129 29.19 -13.27 19.09
N THR A 130 29.28 -12.04 18.55
CA THR A 130 30.55 -11.35 18.33
C THR A 130 30.82 -10.21 19.32
N LYS A 131 29.99 -10.05 20.36
CA LYS A 131 30.34 -9.22 21.52
C LYS A 131 31.18 -10.07 22.48
N ASN A 132 32.47 -10.20 22.16
CA ASN A 132 33.43 -10.74 23.11
C ASN A 132 33.77 -9.70 24.18
N PHE A 133 33.96 -10.23 25.39
CA PHE A 133 34.39 -9.65 26.65
C PHE A 133 35.58 -8.69 26.54
#